data_AF-A0A5M5M4R7-F1
#
_entry.id   AF-A0A5M5M4R7-F1
#
_cell.length_a   1.000
_cell.length_b   1.000
_cell.length_c   1.000
_cell.angle_alpha   90.00
_cell.angle_beta   90.00
_cell.angle_gamma   90.00
#
_symmetry.space_group_name_H-M   'P 1'
#
loop_
_entity.id
_entity.type
_entity.pdbx_description
1 polymer ?
#
loop_
_entity_poly.entity_id
_entity_poly.type
_entity_poly.pdbx_seq_one_letter_code
_entity_poly.pdbx_strand_id
1 'polypeptide(L)'
;MNTDGTTIQDKTVTGENLENEFLYFIVNTSIGEKYIFVAANMTDEQIKAVKTATDHNPEQVIKDIKEVTTNYNFVMTGQAVTEGSNSEIINIEEHKMTRIKATLTRVTSKVLVTCTTKENTGYVNLTKDNGYIKLSDVHYILETTNKKFFPFQKANNEDPNFLMSTTLQAGYEANFFTAATDVTKGEIAIQHDVQRIEGSENPYTEGLYCLENTIDVDGEYSNDFSDPQKVATYLKVAAKFTPKNIDGITGLSEQDAKKKLSGNGTFYTCKKGTALAKEMCYSSIEKGINYLKSEYNLTVTTNDFTTYEDGWQYYETFVNSPTSFSKEAGIVRNNYYIINVRAFTTLQSDKTIEVNTTMVPWVLKGRTTIDVETGNNK
;
A
#
# COMPACT_ATOMS: atom_id res chain seq x y z
N MET A 1 28.72 14.27 9.56
CA MET A 1 29.82 13.28 9.64
C MET A 1 30.88 13.64 8.61
N ASN A 2 32.14 13.25 8.81
CA ASN A 2 33.15 13.32 7.74
C ASN A 2 32.72 12.43 6.56
N THR A 3 33.26 12.72 5.37
CA THR A 3 32.98 11.92 4.16
C THR A 3 33.48 10.48 4.26
N ASP A 4 34.40 10.19 5.19
CA ASP A 4 34.87 8.83 5.54
C ASP A 4 34.02 8.14 6.63
N GLY A 5 32.92 8.76 7.09
CA GLY A 5 32.06 8.26 8.16
C GLY A 5 32.53 8.58 9.58
N THR A 6 33.71 9.18 9.78
CA THR A 6 34.23 9.43 11.13
C THR A 6 33.65 10.71 11.77
N THR A 7 33.84 10.84 13.10
CA THR A 7 33.48 12.03 13.91
C THR A 7 32.05 12.53 13.70
N ILE A 8 31.08 11.69 14.06
CA ILE A 8 29.68 12.10 14.10
C ILE A 8 29.51 13.17 15.17
N GLN A 9 28.80 14.23 14.79
CA GLN A 9 28.32 15.27 15.67
C GLN A 9 26.82 15.34 15.46
N ASP A 10 26.06 15.41 16.55
CA ASP A 10 24.61 15.37 16.48
C ASP A 10 23.97 16.37 17.44
N LYS A 11 22.75 16.75 17.11
CA LYS A 11 21.91 17.62 17.93
C LYS A 11 20.46 17.19 17.76
N THR A 12 19.82 16.85 18.87
CA THR A 12 18.38 16.61 18.93
C THR A 12 17.70 17.75 19.67
N VAL A 13 16.54 18.18 19.15
CA VAL A 13 15.66 19.14 19.82
C VAL A 13 14.29 18.47 19.94
N THR A 14 13.69 18.54 21.12
CA THR A 14 12.34 18.05 21.42
C THR A 14 11.53 19.19 22.03
N GLY A 15 10.26 19.35 21.64
CA GLY A 15 9.40 20.40 22.16
C GLY A 15 8.05 20.50 21.48
N GLU A 16 7.13 21.26 22.10
CA GLU A 16 5.85 21.66 21.53
C GLU A 16 6.05 22.95 20.69
N ASN A 17 5.38 23.10 19.55
CA ASN A 17 5.51 24.26 18.63
C ASN A 17 6.88 24.44 17.96
N LEU A 18 7.44 23.39 17.36
CA LEU A 18 8.54 23.49 16.39
C LEU A 18 8.12 24.11 15.03
N GLU A 19 6.94 24.74 14.97
CA GLU A 19 6.34 25.36 13.78
C GLU A 19 6.87 26.77 13.47
N ASN A 20 7.77 27.31 14.29
CA ASN A 20 8.46 28.57 13.94
C ASN A 20 9.25 28.37 12.63
N GLU A 21 9.18 29.35 11.72
CA GLU A 21 9.78 29.27 10.37
C GLU A 21 11.28 28.92 10.33
N PHE A 22 12.00 29.12 11.45
CA PHE A 22 13.44 28.86 11.55
C PHE A 22 13.81 28.11 12.84
N LEU A 23 14.39 26.92 12.68
CA LEU A 23 15.04 26.17 13.76
C LEU A 23 16.56 26.34 13.64
N TYR A 24 17.19 26.93 14.66
CA TYR A 24 18.64 27.11 14.71
C TYR A 24 19.31 25.97 15.48
N PHE A 25 20.28 25.31 14.84
CA PHE A 25 21.07 24.25 15.45
C PHE A 25 22.54 24.66 15.51
N ILE A 26 23.10 24.72 16.73
CA ILE A 26 24.55 24.87 16.90
C ILE A 26 25.13 23.46 17.03
N VAL A 27 25.90 23.05 16.03
CA VAL A 27 26.59 21.76 15.99
C VAL A 27 28.09 22.02 15.90
N ASN A 28 28.84 21.67 16.94
CA ASN A 28 30.28 21.77 16.92
C ASN A 28 30.85 20.72 15.95
N THR A 29 31.51 21.16 14.88
CA THR A 29 32.08 20.26 13.87
C THR A 29 33.49 20.72 13.45
N SER A 30 34.23 19.85 12.77
CA SER A 30 35.54 20.18 12.21
C SER A 30 35.43 20.76 10.80
N ILE A 31 36.45 21.51 10.40
CA ILE A 31 36.63 21.99 9.01
C ILE A 31 36.74 20.80 8.05
N GLY A 32 36.37 21.01 6.79
CA GLY A 32 36.51 20.07 5.67
C GLY A 32 35.19 19.54 5.16
N GLU A 33 35.26 18.56 4.26
CA GLU A 33 34.10 17.95 3.62
C GLU A 33 33.27 17.14 4.60
N LYS A 34 31.94 17.27 4.50
CA LYS A 34 30.96 16.63 5.38
C LYS A 34 29.75 16.15 4.59
N TYR A 35 29.14 15.08 5.11
CA TYR A 35 27.74 14.77 4.87
C TYR A 35 26.90 15.21 6.07
N ILE A 36 25.77 15.85 5.80
CA ILE A 36 24.81 16.28 6.81
C ILE A 36 23.48 15.62 6.51
N PHE A 37 22.93 14.93 7.51
CA PHE A 37 21.66 14.23 7.44
C PHE A 37 20.70 14.83 8.46
N VAL A 38 19.43 14.91 8.09
CA VAL A 38 18.37 15.48 8.92
C VAL A 38 17.26 14.44 9.04
N ALA A 39 16.74 14.28 10.25
CA ALA A 39 15.63 13.40 10.52
C ALA A 39 14.63 14.08 11.46
N ALA A 40 13.35 13.73 11.33
CA ALA A 40 12.27 14.16 12.18
C ALA A 40 11.52 12.93 12.73
N ASN A 41 11.04 13.05 13.97
CA ASN A 41 10.22 12.05 14.68
C ASN A 41 10.84 10.65 14.84
N MET A 42 12.17 10.53 14.73
CA MET A 42 12.85 9.28 15.10
C MET A 42 12.80 9.05 16.61
N THR A 43 12.70 7.79 17.02
CA THR A 43 12.86 7.40 18.43
C THR A 43 14.33 7.42 18.84
N ASP A 44 14.60 7.48 20.15
CA ASP A 44 15.96 7.43 20.68
C ASP A 44 16.72 6.15 20.27
N GLU A 45 16.00 5.03 20.13
CA GLU A 45 16.54 3.75 19.68
C GLU A 45 16.97 3.80 18.21
N GLN A 46 16.14 4.39 17.35
CA GLN A 46 16.44 4.59 15.93
C GLN A 46 17.64 5.54 15.77
N ILE A 47 17.67 6.63 16.53
CA ILE A 47 18.79 7.59 16.55
C ILE A 47 20.08 6.91 16.98
N LYS A 48 20.03 6.12 18.07
CA LYS A 48 21.19 5.38 18.57
C LYS A 48 21.71 4.41 17.52
N ALA A 49 20.84 3.66 16.85
CA ALA A 49 21.23 2.71 15.82
C ALA A 49 22.02 3.41 14.70
N VAL A 50 21.49 4.53 14.17
CA VAL A 50 22.16 5.36 13.14
C VAL A 50 23.57 5.79 13.59
N LYS A 51 23.70 6.28 14.83
CA LYS A 51 25.00 6.75 15.36
C LYS A 51 26.03 5.64 15.51
N THR A 52 25.60 4.42 15.82
CA THR A 52 26.52 3.31 16.11
C THR A 52 26.90 2.48 14.88
N ALA A 53 26.09 2.53 13.82
CA ALA A 53 26.37 1.80 12.59
C ALA A 53 27.56 2.39 11.84
N THR A 54 28.40 1.54 11.23
CA THR A 54 29.59 1.99 10.49
C THR A 54 29.25 2.85 9.28
N ASP A 55 28.14 2.57 8.60
CA ASP A 55 27.67 3.30 7.42
C ASP A 55 26.68 4.42 7.76
N HIS A 56 26.32 4.57 9.04
CA HIS A 56 25.31 5.49 9.54
C HIS A 56 23.93 5.39 8.86
N ASN A 57 23.65 4.24 8.24
CA ASN A 57 22.37 3.95 7.62
C ASN A 57 21.97 2.48 7.82
N PRO A 58 21.87 2.02 9.09
CA PRO A 58 21.63 0.62 9.38
C PRO A 58 20.21 0.19 8.99
N GLU A 59 20.03 -1.11 8.74
CA GLU A 59 18.71 -1.71 8.74
C GLU A 59 18.02 -1.47 10.09
N GLN A 60 16.79 -0.96 10.04
CA GLN A 60 15.91 -0.83 11.21
C GLN A 60 14.68 -1.70 11.03
N VAL A 61 14.24 -2.35 12.11
CA VAL A 61 13.08 -3.25 12.13
C VAL A 61 11.99 -2.65 13.02
N ILE A 62 10.76 -2.60 12.51
CA ILE A 62 9.58 -2.17 13.26
C ILE A 62 8.68 -3.36 13.60
N LYS A 63 7.93 -3.28 14.70
CA LYS A 63 6.95 -4.31 15.08
C LYS A 63 5.51 -3.93 14.72
N ASP A 64 5.26 -2.65 14.49
CA ASP A 64 3.99 -2.10 14.03
C ASP A 64 4.28 -0.84 13.19
N ILE A 65 3.54 -0.64 12.10
CA ILE A 65 3.65 0.57 11.27
C ILE A 65 3.45 1.87 12.06
N LYS A 66 2.75 1.81 13.20
CA LYS A 66 2.57 2.93 14.13
C LYS A 66 3.88 3.45 14.69
N GLU A 67 4.93 2.64 14.82
CA GLU A 67 6.24 3.09 15.30
C GLU A 67 6.84 4.20 14.43
N VAL A 68 6.40 4.33 13.17
CA VAL A 68 6.86 5.35 12.22
C VAL A 68 5.74 6.27 11.71
N THR A 69 4.52 6.16 12.25
CA THR A 69 3.33 6.93 11.80
C THR A 69 2.42 7.47 12.93
N THR A 70 2.72 7.21 14.21
CA THR A 70 1.84 7.51 15.35
C THR A 70 1.44 8.99 15.40
N ASN A 71 0.14 9.27 15.61
CA ASN A 71 -0.42 10.62 15.77
C ASN A 71 -0.02 11.62 14.68
N TYR A 72 0.14 11.15 13.43
CA TYR A 72 0.64 11.95 12.30
C TYR A 72 2.09 12.43 12.45
N ASN A 73 2.83 11.92 13.44
CA ASN A 73 4.27 12.11 13.59
C ASN A 73 5.00 11.06 12.76
N PHE A 74 5.09 11.31 11.47
CA PHE A 74 5.81 10.43 10.55
C PHE A 74 7.31 10.56 10.76
N VAL A 75 8.03 9.43 10.79
CA VAL A 75 9.48 9.45 10.63
C VAL A 75 9.78 9.98 9.23
N MET A 76 10.55 11.06 9.16
CA MET A 76 10.99 11.67 7.92
C MET A 76 12.49 11.86 7.93
N THR A 77 13.14 11.67 6.80
CA THR A 77 14.59 11.78 6.67
C THR A 77 14.99 12.47 5.38
N GLY A 78 16.20 13.02 5.35
CA GLY A 78 16.77 13.63 4.16
C GLY A 78 18.26 13.90 4.31
N GLN A 79 18.96 13.86 3.19
CA GLN A 79 20.34 14.32 3.10
C GLN A 79 20.33 15.80 2.74
N ALA A 80 21.10 16.60 3.48
CA ALA A 80 21.23 18.01 3.20
C ALA A 80 22.16 18.24 2.01
N VAL A 81 21.91 19.34 1.31
CA VAL A 81 22.74 19.81 0.20
C VAL A 81 23.08 21.28 0.39
N THR A 82 24.19 21.72 -0.18
CA THR A 82 24.55 23.14 -0.21
C THR A 82 23.50 23.94 -1.00
N GLU A 83 23.03 25.06 -0.44
CA GLU A 83 22.06 25.92 -1.12
C GLU A 83 22.71 26.58 -2.35
N GLY A 84 22.04 26.49 -3.51
CA GLY A 84 22.53 27.01 -4.79
C GLY A 84 23.22 25.97 -5.68
N SER A 85 24.19 25.21 -5.15
CA SER A 85 24.89 24.17 -5.92
C SER A 85 24.20 22.80 -5.90
N ASN A 86 23.35 22.54 -4.89
CA ASN A 86 22.77 21.23 -4.60
C ASN A 86 23.82 20.13 -4.40
N SER A 87 25.05 20.47 -3.99
CA SER A 87 26.08 19.49 -3.65
C SER A 87 25.77 18.79 -2.33
N GLU A 88 25.76 17.46 -2.36
CA GLU A 88 25.64 16.57 -1.19
C GLU A 88 26.89 16.59 -0.30
N ILE A 89 28.07 16.81 -0.90
CA ILE A 89 29.31 17.04 -0.17
C ILE A 89 29.35 18.52 0.22
N ILE A 90 29.34 18.77 1.52
CA ILE A 90 29.28 20.12 2.10
C ILE A 90 30.66 20.45 2.65
N ASN A 91 31.33 21.44 2.07
CA ASN A 91 32.60 21.92 2.60
C ASN A 91 32.36 22.90 3.74
N ILE A 92 32.81 22.53 4.95
CA ILE A 92 32.77 23.40 6.12
C ILE A 92 34.10 24.14 6.21
N GLU A 93 34.07 25.45 6.05
CA GLU A 93 35.27 26.29 6.08
C GLU A 93 35.33 27.13 7.37
N GLU A 94 36.55 27.46 7.79
CA GLU A 94 36.77 28.34 8.93
C GLU A 94 36.23 29.75 8.66
N HIS A 95 35.52 30.32 9.63
CA HIS A 95 34.96 31.68 9.57
C HIS A 95 34.00 31.94 8.40
N LYS A 96 33.39 30.89 7.86
CA LYS A 96 32.38 31.01 6.82
C LYS A 96 31.07 30.38 7.25
N MET A 97 29.98 31.03 6.85
CA MET A 97 28.64 30.45 6.88
C MET A 97 28.45 29.64 5.61
N THR A 98 28.07 28.37 5.77
CA THR A 98 27.62 27.50 4.69
C THR A 98 26.13 27.27 4.83
N ARG A 99 25.35 27.78 3.88
CA ARG A 99 23.90 27.54 3.83
C ARG A 99 23.62 26.17 3.24
N ILE A 100 22.84 25.38 3.94
CA ILE A 100 22.39 24.08 3.47
C ILE A 100 20.87 24.01 3.49
N LYS A 101 20.30 23.14 2.66
CA LYS A 101 18.88 22.81 2.69
C LYS A 101 18.71 21.30 2.73
N ALA A 102 17.70 20.83 3.44
CA ALA A 102 17.29 19.43 3.44
C ALA A 102 15.80 19.32 3.10
N THR A 103 15.49 18.43 2.17
CA THR A 103 14.11 18.03 1.88
C THR A 103 13.84 16.74 2.64
N LEU A 104 12.84 16.76 3.52
CA LEU A 104 12.47 15.58 4.30
C LEU A 104 11.38 14.80 3.58
N THR A 105 11.60 13.50 3.41
CA THR A 105 10.62 12.55 2.89
C THR A 105 10.23 11.57 3.98
N ARG A 106 8.96 11.17 4.01
CA ARG A 106 8.51 10.10 4.91
C ARG A 106 9.21 8.81 4.52
N VAL A 107 9.54 7.98 5.52
CA VAL A 107 10.03 6.60 5.28
C VAL A 107 8.91 5.63 4.88
N THR A 108 7.65 6.11 4.91
CA THR A 108 6.45 5.33 4.61
C THR A 108 5.79 5.77 3.32
N SER A 109 4.98 4.87 2.78
CA SER A 109 4.04 5.09 1.68
C SER A 109 2.62 4.94 2.16
N LYS A 110 1.68 5.42 1.35
CA LYS A 110 0.25 5.30 1.62
C LYS A 110 -0.46 4.60 0.48
N VAL A 111 -1.43 3.75 0.79
CA VAL A 111 -2.23 3.00 -0.18
C VAL A 111 -3.71 3.22 0.07
N LEU A 112 -4.45 3.62 -0.96
CA LEU A 112 -5.88 3.81 -0.94
C LEU A 112 -6.54 2.99 -2.05
N VAL A 113 -7.62 2.29 -1.71
CA VAL A 113 -8.50 1.68 -2.70
C VAL A 113 -9.70 2.59 -2.92
N THR A 114 -9.92 2.93 -4.18
CA THR A 114 -11.09 3.64 -4.67
C THR A 114 -11.85 2.76 -5.65
N CYS A 115 -13.14 3.02 -5.85
CA CYS A 115 -13.93 2.32 -6.86
C CYS A 115 -14.69 3.31 -7.74
N THR A 116 -14.71 3.01 -9.05
CA THR A 116 -15.67 3.63 -9.95
C THR A 116 -17.06 3.09 -9.65
N THR A 117 -18.00 4.00 -9.37
CA THR A 117 -19.39 3.66 -9.05
C THR A 117 -20.32 3.93 -10.23
N LYS A 118 -21.42 3.18 -10.29
CA LYS A 118 -22.58 3.52 -11.12
C LYS A 118 -23.17 4.83 -10.59
N GLU A 119 -23.23 5.85 -11.46
CA GLU A 119 -23.62 7.22 -11.10
C GLU A 119 -24.86 7.28 -10.22
N ASN A 120 -24.77 7.98 -9.08
CA ASN A 120 -25.88 8.25 -8.15
C ASN A 120 -26.56 7.02 -7.54
N THR A 121 -25.90 5.85 -7.51
CA THR A 121 -26.52 4.63 -6.98
C THR A 121 -25.83 4.04 -5.73
N GLY A 122 -24.57 4.39 -5.45
CA GLY A 122 -23.78 3.79 -4.37
C GLY A 122 -23.30 2.36 -4.64
N TYR A 123 -23.49 1.84 -5.86
CA TYR A 123 -22.99 0.54 -6.29
C TYR A 123 -21.76 0.69 -7.16
N VAL A 124 -20.83 -0.26 -7.05
CA VAL A 124 -19.67 -0.34 -7.94
C VAL A 124 -20.05 -0.91 -9.31
N ASN A 125 -19.20 -0.68 -10.28
CA ASN A 125 -19.33 -1.30 -11.60
C ASN A 125 -19.01 -2.79 -11.55
N LEU A 126 -19.74 -3.56 -12.35
CA LEU A 126 -19.50 -4.97 -12.60
C LEU A 126 -19.23 -5.16 -14.09
N THR A 127 -18.31 -6.06 -14.44
CA THR A 127 -18.04 -6.36 -15.86
C THR A 127 -19.25 -6.99 -16.57
N LYS A 128 -20.11 -7.66 -15.79
CA LYS A 128 -21.42 -8.14 -16.22
C LYS A 128 -22.48 -7.60 -15.27
N ASP A 129 -23.57 -7.10 -15.83
CA ASP A 129 -24.72 -6.69 -15.03
C ASP A 129 -25.50 -7.93 -14.58
N ASN A 130 -25.02 -8.60 -13.53
CA ASN A 130 -25.56 -9.87 -13.00
C ASN A 130 -25.86 -9.82 -11.48
N GLY A 131 -25.72 -8.65 -10.86
CA GLY A 131 -26.00 -8.48 -9.45
C GLY A 131 -25.58 -7.12 -8.92
N TYR A 132 -25.33 -7.07 -7.61
CA TYR A 132 -25.09 -5.85 -6.85
C TYR A 132 -23.89 -6.02 -5.93
N ILE A 133 -23.03 -5.00 -5.87
CA ILE A 133 -22.01 -4.79 -4.85
C ILE A 133 -22.11 -3.34 -4.42
N LYS A 134 -22.38 -3.09 -3.13
CA LYS A 134 -22.38 -1.75 -2.57
C LYS A 134 -20.95 -1.31 -2.32
N LEU A 135 -20.66 -0.03 -2.56
CA LEU A 135 -19.35 0.54 -2.22
C LEU A 135 -19.00 0.32 -0.73
N SER A 136 -19.99 0.46 0.16
CA SER A 136 -19.82 0.23 1.60
C SER A 136 -19.46 -1.20 1.98
N ASP A 137 -19.68 -2.16 1.06
CA ASP A 137 -19.38 -3.58 1.26
C ASP A 137 -18.12 -4.00 0.48
N VAL A 138 -17.27 -3.04 0.11
CA VAL A 138 -15.94 -3.28 -0.46
C VAL A 138 -14.90 -2.94 0.60
N HIS A 139 -14.21 -3.97 1.09
CA HIS A 139 -13.19 -3.87 2.11
C HIS A 139 -11.83 -4.25 1.55
N TYR A 140 -10.76 -3.70 2.13
CA TYR A 140 -9.41 -4.04 1.73
C TYR A 140 -8.40 -4.02 2.89
N ILE A 141 -7.35 -4.81 2.72
CA ILE A 141 -6.19 -4.87 3.62
C ILE A 141 -4.91 -4.94 2.79
N LEU A 142 -3.81 -4.44 3.35
CA LEU A 142 -2.48 -4.67 2.81
C LEU A 142 -1.91 -5.98 3.34
N GLU A 143 -1.26 -6.71 2.45
CA GLU A 143 -0.58 -7.97 2.68
C GLU A 143 0.88 -7.84 2.26
N THR A 144 1.79 -8.59 2.89
CA THR A 144 3.23 -8.56 2.58
C THR A 144 3.82 -7.14 2.62
N THR A 145 3.59 -6.41 3.72
CA THR A 145 4.20 -5.08 3.90
C THR A 145 5.52 -5.20 4.65
N ASN A 146 6.54 -4.46 4.23
CA ASN A 146 7.88 -4.55 4.82
C ASN A 146 7.89 -4.22 6.32
N LYS A 147 8.70 -4.94 7.12
CA LYS A 147 9.01 -4.62 8.53
C LYS A 147 10.30 -3.83 8.68
N LYS A 148 11.08 -3.70 7.61
CA LYS A 148 12.44 -3.21 7.63
C LYS A 148 12.60 -2.01 6.74
N PHE A 149 13.44 -1.07 7.13
CA PHE A 149 13.79 0.08 6.29
C PHE A 149 15.20 0.57 6.59
N PHE A 150 15.79 1.27 5.63
CA PHE A 150 16.95 2.11 5.88
C PHE A 150 16.50 3.53 6.23
N PRO A 151 17.01 4.16 7.31
CA PRO A 151 16.68 5.54 7.66
C PRO A 151 16.80 6.51 6.49
N PHE A 152 17.91 6.50 5.79
CA PHE A 152 18.20 7.34 4.63
C PHE A 152 18.07 6.52 3.35
N GLN A 153 17.49 7.13 2.32
CA GLN A 153 17.26 6.49 1.02
C GLN A 153 18.59 6.08 0.39
N LYS A 154 18.68 4.81 -0.04
CA LYS A 154 19.84 4.30 -0.79
C LYS A 154 19.71 4.56 -2.27
N ALA A 155 20.82 4.43 -3.00
CA ALA A 155 20.80 4.39 -4.46
C ALA A 155 19.79 3.33 -4.94
N ASN A 156 19.14 3.59 -6.08
CA ASN A 156 18.10 2.73 -6.66
C ASN A 156 16.89 2.43 -5.75
N ASN A 157 16.74 3.16 -4.64
CA ASN A 157 15.72 2.92 -3.61
C ASN A 157 15.83 1.55 -2.92
N GLU A 158 17.03 0.98 -2.86
CA GLU A 158 17.25 -0.33 -2.22
C GLU A 158 16.76 -0.34 -0.77
N ASP A 159 15.78 -1.19 -0.47
CA ASP A 159 15.39 -1.52 0.90
C ASP A 159 16.10 -2.78 1.42
N PRO A 160 15.98 -3.14 2.71
CA PRO A 160 16.69 -4.27 3.29
C PRO A 160 16.39 -5.65 2.66
N ASN A 161 15.27 -5.80 1.96
CA ASN A 161 14.83 -7.04 1.32
C ASN A 161 14.86 -6.96 -0.22
N PHE A 162 15.60 -6.00 -0.77
CA PHE A 162 15.56 -5.64 -2.19
C PHE A 162 15.76 -6.82 -3.15
N LEU A 163 16.74 -7.69 -2.91
CA LEU A 163 17.03 -8.81 -3.82
C LEU A 163 16.10 -10.00 -3.56
N MET A 164 15.20 -10.29 -4.50
CA MET A 164 14.11 -11.25 -4.33
C MET A 164 14.60 -12.66 -4.01
N SER A 165 15.56 -13.20 -4.77
CA SER A 165 16.08 -14.56 -4.54
C SER A 165 16.64 -14.77 -3.13
N THR A 166 17.35 -13.76 -2.63
CA THR A 166 17.98 -13.78 -1.30
C THR A 166 16.94 -13.72 -0.21
N THR A 167 15.96 -12.83 -0.36
CA THR A 167 14.83 -12.70 0.59
C THR A 167 14.02 -13.98 0.69
N LEU A 168 13.75 -14.65 -0.43
CA LEU A 168 13.02 -15.92 -0.45
C LEU A 168 13.83 -17.04 0.21
N GLN A 169 15.13 -17.16 -0.09
CA GLN A 169 16.00 -18.21 0.45
C GLN A 169 16.22 -18.08 1.98
N ALA A 170 16.26 -16.86 2.50
CA ALA A 170 16.53 -16.59 3.91
C ALA A 170 15.32 -16.79 4.85
N GLY A 171 14.13 -17.14 4.32
CA GLY A 171 12.88 -17.17 5.08
C GLY A 171 12.26 -15.78 5.18
N TYR A 172 11.37 -15.47 4.23
CA TYR A 172 10.79 -14.14 4.03
C TYR A 172 9.83 -13.72 5.15
N GLU A 173 9.25 -14.64 5.91
CA GLU A 173 8.19 -14.39 6.89
C GLU A 173 8.63 -13.44 8.01
N ALA A 174 9.92 -13.48 8.36
CA ALA A 174 10.49 -12.57 9.34
C ALA A 174 10.53 -11.11 8.84
N ASN A 175 10.58 -10.90 7.53
CA ASN A 175 10.80 -9.60 6.89
C ASN A 175 9.50 -8.81 6.61
N PHE A 176 8.36 -9.50 6.53
CA PHE A 176 7.08 -8.87 6.14
C PHE A 176 5.99 -9.05 7.20
N PHE A 177 5.20 -8.02 7.42
CA PHE A 177 3.92 -8.16 8.08
C PHE A 177 2.97 -8.88 7.13
N THR A 178 2.28 -9.87 7.68
CA THR A 178 1.16 -10.51 7.01
C THR A 178 -0.14 -10.02 7.62
N ALA A 179 -1.15 -9.83 6.77
CA ALA A 179 -2.42 -9.29 7.19
C ALA A 179 -3.19 -10.29 8.05
N ALA A 180 -4.07 -9.79 8.93
CA ALA A 180 -5.08 -10.65 9.55
C ALA A 180 -5.92 -11.32 8.45
N THR A 181 -6.34 -12.56 8.68
CA THR A 181 -6.99 -13.40 7.66
C THR A 181 -8.36 -12.88 7.21
N ASP A 182 -8.98 -11.95 7.95
CA ASP A 182 -10.34 -11.49 7.70
C ASP A 182 -10.38 -10.14 6.97
N VAL A 183 -10.31 -10.18 5.64
CA VAL A 183 -10.41 -9.01 4.75
C VAL A 183 -11.73 -8.25 4.93
N THR A 184 -12.81 -8.92 5.36
CA THR A 184 -14.14 -8.29 5.53
C THR A 184 -14.20 -7.29 6.66
N LYS A 185 -13.18 -7.26 7.53
CA LYS A 185 -13.00 -6.27 8.61
C LYS A 185 -11.93 -5.22 8.28
N GLY A 186 -11.43 -5.21 7.05
CA GLY A 186 -10.49 -4.23 6.56
C GLY A 186 -11.12 -2.84 6.35
N GLU A 187 -10.30 -1.92 5.86
CA GLU A 187 -10.72 -0.57 5.51
C GLU A 187 -11.75 -0.58 4.39
N ILE A 188 -12.70 0.35 4.42
CA ILE A 188 -13.75 0.45 3.41
C ILE A 188 -13.21 1.26 2.22
N ALA A 189 -13.37 0.75 1.00
CA ALA A 189 -13.03 1.48 -0.22
C ALA A 189 -13.95 2.69 -0.41
N ILE A 190 -13.43 3.74 -1.04
CA ILE A 190 -14.19 4.99 -1.26
C ILE A 190 -14.44 5.26 -2.73
N GLN A 191 -15.33 6.21 -3.03
CA GLN A 191 -15.65 6.56 -4.40
C GLN A 191 -14.43 7.20 -5.08
N HIS A 192 -14.16 6.78 -6.30
CA HIS A 192 -13.15 7.39 -7.14
C HIS A 192 -13.58 8.78 -7.62
N ASP A 193 -12.70 9.75 -7.44
CA ASP A 193 -12.85 11.15 -7.82
C ASP A 193 -11.50 11.68 -8.30
N VAL A 194 -11.42 11.94 -9.61
CA VAL A 194 -10.21 12.43 -10.27
C VAL A 194 -9.79 13.81 -9.74
N GLN A 195 -10.73 14.64 -9.29
CA GLN A 195 -10.43 15.97 -8.77
C GLN A 195 -9.68 15.91 -7.44
N ARG A 196 -9.86 14.84 -6.66
CA ARG A 196 -9.12 14.60 -5.41
C ARG A 196 -7.71 14.03 -5.63
N ILE A 197 -7.37 13.67 -6.88
CA ILE A 197 -6.03 13.26 -7.29
C ILE A 197 -5.27 14.46 -7.86
N GLU A 198 -5.93 15.22 -8.75
CA GLU A 198 -5.32 16.31 -9.52
C GLU A 198 -5.35 17.67 -8.79
N GLY A 199 -6.27 17.87 -7.83
CA GLY A 199 -6.55 19.17 -7.19
C GLY A 199 -6.13 19.29 -5.71
N SER A 200 -5.71 20.49 -5.30
CA SER A 200 -5.24 20.80 -3.95
C SER A 200 -6.34 21.17 -2.94
N GLU A 201 -7.58 21.45 -3.38
CA GLU A 201 -8.63 21.93 -2.47
C GLU A 201 -9.22 20.83 -1.58
N ASN A 202 -9.26 19.58 -2.06
CA ASN A 202 -9.78 18.44 -1.30
C ASN A 202 -9.09 17.11 -1.67
N PRO A 203 -7.77 16.99 -1.50
CA PRO A 203 -7.06 15.77 -1.86
C PRO A 203 -7.53 14.58 -1.03
N TYR A 204 -7.27 13.38 -1.52
CA TYR A 204 -7.45 12.17 -0.71
C TYR A 204 -6.59 12.21 0.57
N THR A 205 -7.19 11.81 1.70
CA THR A 205 -6.53 11.72 3.01
C THR A 205 -6.71 10.34 3.66
N GLU A 206 -7.48 9.46 3.04
CA GLU A 206 -7.83 8.13 3.49
C GLU A 206 -6.72 7.12 3.14
N GLY A 207 -6.80 5.89 3.61
CA GLY A 207 -5.87 4.81 3.22
C GLY A 207 -4.87 4.39 4.29
N LEU A 208 -4.20 3.28 4.00
CA LEU A 208 -3.33 2.54 4.89
C LEU A 208 -1.87 2.91 4.66
N TYR A 209 -1.08 2.94 5.74
CA TYR A 209 0.37 3.18 5.67
C TYR A 209 1.14 1.86 5.60
N CYS A 210 2.27 1.88 4.90
CA CYS A 210 3.25 0.79 4.87
C CYS A 210 4.66 1.38 4.68
N LEU A 211 5.70 0.61 4.98
CA LEU A 211 7.07 0.97 4.59
C LEU A 211 7.25 0.80 3.08
N GLU A 212 8.32 1.39 2.54
CA GLU A 212 8.78 1.04 1.20
C GLU A 212 9.09 -0.45 1.08
N ASN A 213 8.88 -0.98 -0.13
CA ASN A 213 9.11 -2.37 -0.46
C ASN A 213 9.40 -2.43 -1.96
N THR A 214 10.66 -2.20 -2.27
CA THR A 214 11.25 -2.25 -3.60
C THR A 214 11.82 -3.63 -3.87
N ILE A 215 11.92 -4.00 -5.14
CA ILE A 215 12.24 -5.38 -5.50
C ILE A 215 13.16 -5.35 -6.71
N ASP A 216 14.28 -6.06 -6.61
CA ASP A 216 15.07 -6.48 -7.75
C ASP A 216 14.66 -7.88 -8.16
N VAL A 217 14.23 -8.02 -9.41
CA VAL A 217 13.72 -9.27 -9.95
C VAL A 217 14.86 -9.96 -10.68
N ASP A 218 15.57 -10.82 -9.95
CA ASP A 218 16.76 -11.56 -10.40
C ASP A 218 16.45 -12.99 -10.86
N GLY A 219 15.17 -13.27 -11.19
CA GLY A 219 14.67 -14.54 -11.72
C GLY A 219 13.50 -14.37 -12.69
N GLU A 220 13.01 -15.47 -13.26
CA GLU A 220 11.86 -15.47 -14.18
C GLU A 220 10.56 -15.83 -13.45
N TYR A 221 9.62 -14.88 -13.38
CA TYR A 221 8.34 -15.02 -12.66
C TYR A 221 7.12 -14.67 -13.53
N SER A 222 7.22 -14.87 -14.84
CA SER A 222 6.24 -14.37 -15.83
C SER A 222 4.85 -15.03 -15.75
N ASN A 223 4.73 -16.22 -15.14
CA ASN A 223 3.49 -16.99 -15.11
C ASN A 223 3.14 -17.60 -13.75
N ASP A 224 3.96 -17.40 -12.71
CA ASP A 224 3.70 -17.86 -11.35
C ASP A 224 3.98 -16.72 -10.36
N PHE A 225 2.93 -16.24 -9.71
CA PHE A 225 3.01 -15.17 -8.72
C PHE A 225 3.14 -15.69 -7.29
N SER A 226 3.25 -17.00 -7.07
CA SER A 226 3.37 -17.59 -5.73
C SER A 226 4.58 -17.08 -4.96
N ASP A 227 5.71 -16.86 -5.63
CA ASP A 227 6.90 -16.24 -5.04
C ASP A 227 6.81 -14.71 -5.00
N PRO A 228 6.45 -14.01 -6.08
CA PRO A 228 6.16 -12.58 -6.05
C PRO A 228 5.26 -12.11 -4.91
N GLN A 229 4.15 -12.83 -4.62
CA GLN A 229 3.21 -12.49 -3.55
C GLN A 229 3.83 -12.58 -2.14
N LYS A 230 4.93 -13.32 -1.96
CA LYS A 230 5.63 -13.47 -0.68
C LYS A 230 6.54 -12.29 -0.34
N VAL A 231 6.94 -11.51 -1.34
CA VAL A 231 7.94 -10.44 -1.16
C VAL A 231 7.46 -9.07 -1.62
N ALA A 232 6.56 -9.00 -2.60
CA ALA A 232 6.00 -7.74 -3.07
C ALA A 232 4.79 -7.32 -2.23
N THR A 233 4.60 -6.01 -2.02
CA THR A 233 3.43 -5.53 -1.29
C THR A 233 2.15 -5.75 -2.07
N TYR A 234 1.23 -6.44 -1.41
CA TYR A 234 0.03 -6.99 -2.01
C TYR A 234 -1.22 -6.39 -1.37
N LEU A 235 -2.30 -6.38 -2.14
CA LEU A 235 -3.60 -5.87 -1.73
C LEU A 235 -4.60 -7.02 -1.80
N LYS A 236 -5.33 -7.24 -0.70
CA LYS A 236 -6.49 -8.13 -0.68
C LYS A 236 -7.75 -7.30 -0.57
N VAL A 237 -8.74 -7.61 -1.40
CA VAL A 237 -10.03 -6.93 -1.47
C VAL A 237 -11.15 -7.94 -1.28
N ALA A 238 -12.10 -7.65 -0.40
CA ALA A 238 -13.33 -8.40 -0.24
C ALA A 238 -14.51 -7.55 -0.68
N ALA A 239 -15.40 -8.11 -1.49
CA ALA A 239 -16.61 -7.43 -1.94
C ALA A 239 -17.84 -8.31 -1.75
N LYS A 240 -18.89 -7.79 -1.12
CA LYS A 240 -20.14 -8.53 -0.89
C LYS A 240 -21.04 -8.44 -2.11
N PHE A 241 -21.31 -9.59 -2.71
CA PHE A 241 -22.11 -9.69 -3.93
C PHE A 241 -23.49 -10.29 -3.66
N THR A 242 -24.51 -9.63 -4.19
CA THR A 242 -25.90 -10.12 -4.21
C THR A 242 -26.31 -10.41 -5.66
N PRO A 243 -26.56 -11.67 -6.05
CA PRO A 243 -27.00 -12.01 -7.40
C PRO A 243 -28.42 -11.49 -7.69
N LYS A 244 -28.70 -11.14 -8.95
CA LYS A 244 -30.06 -10.77 -9.38
C LYS A 244 -30.81 -11.89 -10.10
N ASN A 245 -30.14 -13.00 -10.42
CA ASN A 245 -30.74 -14.17 -11.06
C ASN A 245 -30.71 -15.35 -10.09
N ILE A 246 -31.84 -15.72 -9.50
CA ILE A 246 -31.92 -16.71 -8.41
C ILE A 246 -33.10 -17.67 -8.60
N ASP A 247 -32.84 -18.98 -8.49
CA ASP A 247 -33.83 -20.06 -8.57
C ASP A 247 -34.78 -19.93 -9.79
N GLY A 248 -34.21 -19.62 -10.96
CA GLY A 248 -34.98 -19.46 -12.21
C GLY A 248 -35.64 -18.09 -12.42
N ILE A 249 -35.54 -17.18 -11.46
CA ILE A 249 -36.05 -15.80 -11.60
C ILE A 249 -34.89 -14.89 -11.99
N THR A 250 -35.08 -14.08 -13.03
CA THR A 250 -34.07 -13.13 -13.52
C THR A 250 -34.41 -11.69 -13.14
N GLY A 251 -33.38 -10.84 -13.01
CA GLY A 251 -33.55 -9.39 -12.84
C GLY A 251 -34.19 -8.97 -11.51
N LEU A 252 -34.00 -9.74 -10.44
CA LEU A 252 -34.47 -9.38 -9.10
C LEU A 252 -33.86 -8.06 -8.62
N SER A 253 -34.65 -7.25 -7.94
CA SER A 253 -34.12 -6.14 -7.15
C SER A 253 -33.18 -6.65 -6.06
N GLU A 254 -32.25 -5.83 -5.56
CA GLU A 254 -31.37 -6.21 -4.45
C GLU A 254 -32.18 -6.70 -3.24
N GLN A 255 -33.29 -6.01 -2.94
CA GLN A 255 -34.14 -6.34 -1.80
C GLN A 255 -34.84 -7.69 -1.98
N ASP A 256 -35.34 -7.99 -3.18
CA ASP A 256 -36.03 -9.26 -3.44
C ASP A 256 -35.04 -10.42 -3.56
N ALA A 257 -33.85 -10.17 -4.12
CA ALA A 257 -32.75 -11.12 -4.07
C ALA A 257 -32.39 -11.48 -2.62
N LYS A 258 -32.22 -10.48 -1.75
CA LYS A 258 -31.92 -10.68 -0.32
C LYS A 258 -33.00 -11.46 0.42
N LYS A 259 -34.29 -11.25 0.11
CA LYS A 259 -35.38 -12.05 0.69
C LYS A 259 -35.36 -13.50 0.23
N LYS A 260 -34.90 -13.74 -1.00
CA LYS A 260 -34.88 -15.06 -1.62
C LYS A 260 -33.69 -15.90 -1.17
N LEU A 261 -32.55 -15.26 -0.90
CA LEU A 261 -31.41 -15.88 -0.24
C LEU A 261 -31.73 -16.09 1.24
N SER A 262 -31.44 -17.28 1.76
CA SER A 262 -31.66 -17.58 3.18
C SER A 262 -30.56 -16.98 4.06
N GLY A 263 -30.93 -16.51 5.25
CA GLY A 263 -29.99 -16.17 6.32
C GLY A 263 -29.01 -15.03 5.98
N ASN A 264 -27.74 -15.38 5.87
CA ASN A 264 -26.58 -14.47 5.74
C ASN A 264 -26.31 -13.96 4.31
N GLY A 265 -27.08 -14.42 3.32
CA GLY A 265 -26.87 -14.09 1.90
C GLY A 265 -26.07 -15.14 1.13
N THR A 266 -25.84 -16.32 1.70
CA THR A 266 -25.18 -17.44 1.01
C THR A 266 -25.96 -17.88 -0.24
N PHE A 267 -25.25 -18.12 -1.33
CA PHE A 267 -25.81 -18.64 -2.57
C PHE A 267 -24.87 -19.64 -3.26
N TYR A 268 -25.38 -20.32 -4.28
CA TYR A 268 -24.66 -21.35 -5.00
C TYR A 268 -24.70 -21.12 -6.51
N THR A 269 -23.65 -21.52 -7.23
CA THR A 269 -23.64 -21.58 -8.70
C THR A 269 -23.20 -22.96 -9.16
N CYS A 270 -23.71 -23.46 -10.29
CA CYS A 270 -23.30 -24.74 -10.85
C CYS A 270 -22.18 -24.58 -11.88
N LYS A 271 -21.08 -25.33 -11.73
CA LYS A 271 -19.92 -25.35 -12.63
C LYS A 271 -20.22 -25.97 -13.99
N LYS A 272 -21.31 -26.75 -14.09
CA LYS A 272 -21.76 -27.49 -15.29
C LYS A 272 -22.91 -26.77 -15.99
N GLY A 273 -23.06 -27.03 -17.28
CA GLY A 273 -24.18 -26.56 -18.10
C GLY A 273 -23.81 -25.48 -19.12
N THR A 274 -24.84 -24.95 -19.78
CA THR A 274 -24.74 -23.88 -20.78
C THR A 274 -24.34 -22.56 -20.12
N ALA A 275 -23.94 -21.56 -20.93
CA ALA A 275 -23.62 -20.22 -20.43
C ALA A 275 -24.79 -19.63 -19.59
N LEU A 276 -26.03 -19.80 -20.06
CA LEU A 276 -27.23 -19.35 -19.35
C LEU A 276 -27.41 -20.05 -18.00
N ALA A 277 -27.17 -21.37 -17.93
CA ALA A 277 -27.25 -22.12 -16.69
C ALA A 277 -26.19 -21.67 -15.67
N LYS A 278 -25.02 -21.22 -16.15
CA LYS A 278 -23.92 -20.70 -15.33
C LYS A 278 -24.15 -19.30 -14.78
N GLU A 279 -25.05 -18.52 -15.39
CA GLU A 279 -25.45 -17.19 -14.93
C GLU A 279 -26.55 -17.22 -13.84
N MET A 280 -27.15 -18.39 -13.61
CA MET A 280 -28.16 -18.58 -12.57
C MET A 280 -27.51 -18.93 -11.23
N CYS A 281 -27.95 -18.25 -10.18
CA CYS A 281 -27.61 -18.58 -8.80
C CYS A 281 -28.77 -19.33 -8.13
N TYR A 282 -28.46 -20.01 -7.02
CA TYR A 282 -29.43 -20.83 -6.30
C TYR A 282 -29.39 -20.48 -4.82
N SER A 283 -30.57 -20.43 -4.19
CA SER A 283 -30.68 -20.20 -2.76
C SER A 283 -30.34 -21.45 -1.93
N SER A 284 -30.34 -22.63 -2.56
CA SER A 284 -29.87 -23.89 -1.98
C SER A 284 -29.39 -24.84 -3.09
N ILE A 285 -28.52 -25.79 -2.73
CA ILE A 285 -28.04 -26.82 -3.67
C ILE A 285 -29.21 -27.66 -4.20
N GLU A 286 -30.17 -28.02 -3.34
CA GLU A 286 -31.36 -28.79 -3.75
C GLU A 286 -32.18 -28.08 -4.82
N LYS A 287 -32.44 -26.77 -4.65
CA LYS A 287 -33.13 -25.98 -5.66
C LYS A 287 -32.34 -25.91 -6.96
N GLY A 288 -31.02 -25.79 -6.88
CA GLY A 288 -30.15 -25.83 -8.05
C GLY A 288 -30.23 -27.14 -8.82
N ILE A 289 -30.16 -28.29 -8.12
CA ILE A 289 -30.30 -29.61 -8.73
C ILE A 289 -31.67 -29.74 -9.42
N ASN A 290 -32.74 -29.35 -8.73
CA ASN A 290 -34.10 -29.47 -9.25
C ASN A 290 -34.31 -28.60 -10.50
N TYR A 291 -33.87 -27.33 -10.46
CA TYR A 291 -33.98 -26.40 -11.58
C TYR A 291 -33.16 -26.84 -12.80
N LEU A 292 -31.91 -27.24 -12.60
CA LEU A 292 -31.03 -27.68 -13.68
C LEU A 292 -31.56 -28.95 -14.36
N LYS A 293 -32.18 -29.84 -13.59
CA LYS A 293 -32.84 -31.04 -14.13
C LYS A 293 -34.10 -30.68 -14.92
N SER A 294 -34.97 -29.79 -14.42
CA SER A 294 -36.23 -29.46 -15.09
C SER A 294 -36.03 -28.62 -16.35
N GLU A 295 -35.20 -27.59 -16.29
CA GLU A 295 -35.07 -26.61 -17.37
C GLU A 295 -34.04 -27.01 -18.43
N TYR A 296 -32.97 -27.70 -18.03
CA TYR A 296 -31.85 -27.99 -18.92
C TYR A 296 -31.59 -29.49 -19.12
N ASN A 297 -32.40 -30.37 -18.50
CA ASN A 297 -32.18 -31.82 -18.50
C ASN A 297 -30.74 -32.21 -18.06
N LEU A 298 -30.18 -31.46 -17.11
CA LEU A 298 -28.83 -31.68 -16.59
C LEU A 298 -28.86 -32.52 -15.32
N THR A 299 -28.03 -33.57 -15.29
CA THR A 299 -27.77 -34.35 -14.09
C THR A 299 -26.54 -33.81 -13.38
N VAL A 300 -26.74 -33.22 -12.20
CA VAL A 300 -25.69 -32.61 -11.38
C VAL A 300 -25.78 -33.10 -9.93
N THR A 301 -24.66 -32.99 -9.21
CA THR A 301 -24.52 -33.38 -7.81
C THR A 301 -24.03 -32.20 -6.97
N THR A 302 -24.06 -32.33 -5.64
CA THR A 302 -23.54 -31.33 -4.70
C THR A 302 -22.12 -30.83 -5.06
N ASN A 303 -21.23 -31.73 -5.51
CA ASN A 303 -19.84 -31.40 -5.86
C ASN A 303 -19.71 -30.50 -7.10
N ASP A 304 -20.77 -30.40 -7.90
CA ASP A 304 -20.82 -29.55 -9.09
C ASP A 304 -21.13 -28.08 -8.76
N PHE A 305 -21.40 -27.77 -7.49
CA PHE A 305 -21.70 -26.42 -7.04
C PHE A 305 -20.48 -25.73 -6.43
N THR A 306 -20.44 -24.41 -6.57
CA THR A 306 -19.57 -23.51 -5.80
C THR A 306 -20.44 -22.77 -4.80
N THR A 307 -20.05 -22.80 -3.53
CA THR A 307 -20.68 -22.03 -2.45
C THR A 307 -20.06 -20.65 -2.37
N TYR A 308 -20.89 -19.62 -2.27
CA TYR A 308 -20.49 -18.25 -1.97
C TYR A 308 -21.02 -17.91 -0.58
N GLU A 309 -20.21 -18.23 0.42
CA GLU A 309 -20.56 -17.99 1.82
C GLU A 309 -20.75 -16.50 2.07
N ASP A 310 -21.91 -16.15 2.62
CA ASP A 310 -22.34 -14.76 2.89
C ASP A 310 -22.33 -13.83 1.66
N GLY A 311 -22.12 -14.38 0.46
CA GLY A 311 -21.92 -13.62 -0.78
C GLY A 311 -20.57 -12.88 -0.88
N TRP A 312 -19.61 -13.13 0.01
CA TRP A 312 -18.29 -12.51 -0.08
C TRP A 312 -17.46 -13.09 -1.25
N GLN A 313 -16.82 -12.19 -2.00
CA GLN A 313 -15.85 -12.53 -3.04
C GLN A 313 -14.52 -11.85 -2.73
N TYR A 314 -13.43 -12.55 -3.00
CA TYR A 314 -12.07 -12.10 -2.68
C TYR A 314 -11.28 -11.90 -3.97
N TYR A 315 -10.52 -10.81 -4.00
CA TYR A 315 -9.71 -10.37 -5.12
C TYR A 315 -8.37 -9.92 -4.61
N GLU A 316 -7.34 -10.06 -5.42
CA GLU A 316 -5.99 -9.74 -5.00
C GLU A 316 -5.19 -9.10 -6.15
N THR A 317 -4.30 -8.17 -5.82
CA THR A 317 -3.42 -7.50 -6.79
C THR A 317 -2.21 -6.89 -6.11
N PHE A 318 -1.13 -6.66 -6.85
CA PHE A 318 -0.01 -5.86 -6.37
C PHE A 318 -0.43 -4.39 -6.25
N VAL A 319 0.10 -3.68 -5.25
CA VAL A 319 -0.26 -2.26 -5.04
C VAL A 319 0.16 -1.42 -6.24
N ASN A 320 1.43 -1.53 -6.63
CA ASN A 320 1.93 -1.00 -7.89
C ASN A 320 1.84 -2.15 -8.90
N SER A 321 0.87 -2.10 -9.81
CA SER A 321 0.46 -3.26 -10.62
C SER A 321 0.90 -3.08 -12.09
N PRO A 322 2.16 -3.38 -12.44
CA PRO A 322 2.62 -3.30 -13.83
C PRO A 322 1.94 -4.36 -14.70
N THR A 323 1.98 -4.18 -16.02
CA THR A 323 1.39 -5.14 -16.98
C THR A 323 2.01 -6.54 -16.90
N SER A 324 3.23 -6.63 -16.42
CA SER A 324 3.96 -7.87 -16.12
C SER A 324 4.75 -7.67 -14.83
N PHE A 325 4.76 -8.66 -13.95
CA PHE A 325 5.53 -8.57 -12.71
C PHE A 325 7.00 -8.29 -13.01
N SER A 326 7.51 -7.24 -12.37
CA SER A 326 8.86 -6.73 -12.55
C SER A 326 9.20 -5.87 -11.33
N LYS A 327 10.40 -5.28 -11.30
CA LYS A 327 10.81 -4.31 -10.27
C LYS A 327 9.83 -3.14 -10.09
N GLU A 328 9.04 -2.83 -11.12
CA GLU A 328 8.01 -1.78 -11.07
C GLU A 328 6.86 -2.12 -10.12
N ALA A 329 6.72 -3.38 -9.70
CA ALA A 329 5.75 -3.77 -8.67
C ALA A 329 6.13 -3.25 -7.27
N GLY A 330 7.36 -2.80 -7.09
CA GLY A 330 7.83 -2.21 -5.85
C GLY A 330 7.13 -0.89 -5.51
N ILE A 331 7.05 -0.60 -4.22
CA ILE A 331 6.56 0.67 -3.67
C ILE A 331 7.70 1.44 -3.02
N VAL A 332 7.76 2.75 -3.27
CA VAL A 332 8.82 3.65 -2.83
C VAL A 332 8.28 4.61 -1.80
N ARG A 333 9.06 4.92 -0.76
CA ARG A 333 8.70 5.84 0.32
C ARG A 333 8.18 7.20 -0.17
N ASN A 334 7.38 7.87 0.66
CA ASN A 334 6.79 9.18 0.42
C ASN A 334 5.92 9.28 -0.86
N ASN A 335 5.30 8.18 -1.26
CA ASN A 335 4.33 8.14 -2.35
C ASN A 335 2.95 7.72 -1.85
N TYR A 336 1.93 8.21 -2.55
CA TYR A 336 0.54 7.82 -2.35
C TYR A 336 0.06 7.00 -3.56
N TYR A 337 -0.20 5.72 -3.32
CA TYR A 337 -0.71 4.77 -4.30
C TYR A 337 -2.22 4.72 -4.22
N ILE A 338 -2.90 5.28 -5.23
CA ILE A 338 -4.35 5.31 -5.33
C ILE A 338 -4.77 4.28 -6.38
N ILE A 339 -5.36 3.18 -5.91
CA ILE A 339 -5.80 2.07 -6.74
C ILE A 339 -7.27 2.29 -7.07
N ASN A 340 -7.60 2.53 -8.34
CA ASN A 340 -8.98 2.62 -8.80
C ASN A 340 -9.45 1.27 -9.34
N VAL A 341 -10.37 0.61 -8.63
CA VAL A 341 -11.11 -0.54 -9.14
C VAL A 341 -12.24 -0.05 -10.05
N ARG A 342 -12.06 -0.26 -11.34
CA ARG A 342 -13.00 0.20 -12.38
C ARG A 342 -14.21 -0.69 -12.51
N ALA A 343 -14.03 -1.99 -12.31
CA ALA A 343 -15.10 -2.99 -12.33
C ALA A 343 -14.65 -4.28 -11.63
N PHE A 344 -15.62 -4.98 -11.05
CA PHE A 344 -15.43 -6.32 -10.50
C PHE A 344 -15.95 -7.37 -11.47
N THR A 345 -15.17 -8.44 -11.68
CA THR A 345 -15.74 -9.69 -12.18
C THR A 345 -16.47 -10.41 -11.06
N THR A 346 -17.52 -11.14 -11.42
CA THR A 346 -18.33 -11.91 -10.47
C THR A 346 -18.65 -13.26 -11.09
N LEU A 347 -19.16 -14.20 -10.27
CA LEU A 347 -19.76 -15.48 -10.70
C LEU A 347 -18.98 -16.28 -11.75
N GLN A 348 -18.36 -17.40 -11.36
CA GLN A 348 -17.74 -18.38 -12.27
C GLN A 348 -16.75 -17.85 -13.33
N SER A 349 -16.36 -16.58 -13.22
CA SER A 349 -15.25 -15.97 -13.94
C SER A 349 -14.01 -16.02 -13.05
N ASP A 350 -12.83 -15.98 -13.65
CA ASP A 350 -11.59 -15.74 -12.90
C ASP A 350 -11.78 -14.49 -12.04
N LYS A 351 -11.43 -14.58 -10.75
CA LYS A 351 -11.65 -13.50 -9.78
C LYS A 351 -10.68 -12.37 -10.04
N THR A 352 -11.04 -11.51 -10.97
CA THR A 352 -10.24 -10.37 -11.39
C THR A 352 -10.95 -9.05 -11.09
N ILE A 353 -10.14 -8.03 -10.81
CA ILE A 353 -10.53 -6.63 -10.75
C ILE A 353 -9.79 -5.90 -11.84
N GLU A 354 -10.46 -4.98 -12.54
CA GLU A 354 -9.77 -4.05 -13.42
C GLU A 354 -9.26 -2.89 -12.55
N VAL A 355 -7.94 -2.81 -12.38
CA VAL A 355 -7.30 -1.79 -11.55
C VAL A 355 -6.51 -0.81 -12.39
N ASN A 356 -6.55 0.46 -11.98
CA ASN A 356 -5.61 1.47 -12.43
C ASN A 356 -4.96 2.12 -11.19
N THR A 357 -3.65 1.94 -11.02
CA THR A 357 -2.92 2.56 -9.91
C THR A 357 -2.34 3.89 -10.37
N THR A 358 -2.67 4.96 -9.65
CA THR A 358 -2.02 6.26 -9.80
C THR A 358 -1.09 6.49 -8.63
N MET A 359 0.20 6.68 -8.91
CA MET A 359 1.19 7.08 -7.92
C MET A 359 1.31 8.61 -7.94
N VAL A 360 0.99 9.23 -6.82
CA VAL A 360 1.13 10.69 -6.63
C VAL A 360 2.21 10.95 -5.57
N PRO A 361 3.12 11.91 -5.78
CA PRO A 361 4.03 12.32 -4.72
C PRO A 361 3.22 12.75 -3.50
N TRP A 362 3.53 12.17 -2.34
CA TRP A 362 2.87 12.62 -1.13
C TRP A 362 3.50 13.96 -0.72
N VAL A 363 2.76 15.04 -1.00
CA VAL A 363 3.24 16.44 -0.91
C VAL A 363 4.18 16.63 0.26
N LEU A 364 5.37 17.15 -0.07
CA LEU A 364 6.44 17.49 0.88
C LEU A 364 5.86 18.37 1.97
N LYS A 365 5.87 17.89 3.23
CA LYS A 365 5.39 18.67 4.37
C LYS A 365 6.50 19.41 5.11
N GLY A 366 7.75 19.29 4.66
CA GLY A 366 8.87 19.97 5.29
C GLY A 366 10.01 20.25 4.31
N ARG A 367 10.40 21.52 4.21
CA ARG A 367 11.69 21.96 3.71
C ARG A 367 12.32 22.76 4.84
N THR A 368 13.56 22.45 5.19
CA THR A 368 14.32 23.24 6.15
C THR A 368 15.56 23.80 5.49
N THR A 369 15.88 25.06 5.80
CA THR A 369 17.17 25.69 5.50
C THR A 369 17.92 25.80 6.82
N ILE A 370 19.16 25.32 6.84
CA ILE A 370 20.01 25.32 8.01
C ILE A 370 21.24 26.15 7.65
N ASP A 371 21.57 27.14 8.47
CA ASP A 371 22.83 27.85 8.37
C ASP A 371 23.87 27.13 9.24
N VAL A 372 24.98 26.70 8.63
CA VAL A 372 26.11 26.10 9.36
C VAL A 372 27.22 27.13 9.43
N GLU A 373 27.51 27.61 10.64
CA GLU A 373 28.61 28.54 10.89
C GLU A 373 29.69 27.87 11.74
N THR A 374 30.95 28.13 11.41
CA THR A 374 32.08 27.80 12.30
C THR A 374 32.32 28.95 13.28
N GLY A 375 31.74 28.84 14.48
CA GLY A 375 31.93 29.79 15.57
C GLY A 375 33.10 29.39 16.48
N ASN A 376 34.10 30.26 16.63
CA ASN A 376 35.07 30.14 17.72
C ASN A 376 34.38 30.41 19.05
N ASN A 377 34.50 29.46 19.98
CA ASN A 377 34.57 29.80 21.40
C ASN A 377 35.69 30.85 21.55
N LYS A 378 35.33 32.06 21.97
CA LYS A 378 36.26 32.93 22.69
C LYS A 378 35.97 32.81 24.18
#